data_AF-A0A9E4B1Q2-F1
#
_entry.id   AF-A0A9E4B1Q2-F1
#
_cell.length_a   1.000
_cell.length_b   1.000
_cell.length_c   1.000
_cell.angle_alpha   90.00
_cell.angle_beta   90.00
_cell.angle_gamma   90.00
#
_symmetry.space_group_name_H-M   'P 1'
#
loop_
_entity.id
_entity.type
_entity.pdbx_description
1 polymer ?
#
loop_
_entity_poly.entity_id
_entity_poly.type
_entity_poly.pdbx_seq_one_letter_code
_entity_poly.pdbx_strand_id
1 'polypeptide(L)'
;MKGEPTGRARRVCVLVSRFNAIVTDRLRQGAHERLTDRGVSPGDIETVTVPGAWELPLAAKIAAESGFEAIVALGCVVRGETAHFELVWRAAAEGLARVQEETGVPVGQGLLTPENLEQGMARSGGVVGNAGASAADAALEMAELREKMRSQLAPDDPVEAGKDQDRGPKAARARGTRHAHSRARSWALQILYAWDLSGRPANLTEFARRELSFRRISARYRPHTERVLRLVEERLDQIDRILEQVADNWRIERMGAIDRNVIRIGMAELFWLDEVPPAVAIDEAVNLAERYGGKGSPRFVNGILDAARKRGSPAAPTAAGSVSTDDNGDGGSA
;
A
#
# COMPACT_ATOMS: atom_id res chain seq x y z
N MET A 1 21.38 31.61 19.18
CA MET A 1 21.04 32.03 17.81
C MET A 1 19.72 31.36 17.42
N LYS A 2 18.86 32.04 16.65
CA LYS A 2 17.61 31.45 16.13
C LYS A 2 17.41 31.83 14.65
N GLY A 3 16.78 30.93 13.90
CA GLY A 3 16.27 31.27 12.58
C GLY A 3 15.04 32.15 12.70
N GLU A 4 14.69 32.83 11.63
CA GLU A 4 13.36 33.39 11.46
C GLU A 4 12.77 32.75 10.21
N PRO A 5 11.48 32.36 10.21
CA PRO A 5 10.85 31.71 9.06
C PRO A 5 10.56 32.76 7.97
N THR A 6 11.60 33.30 7.35
CA THR A 6 11.50 34.27 6.25
C THR A 6 11.85 33.58 4.94
N GLY A 7 11.10 33.91 3.89
CA GLY A 7 11.19 33.28 2.59
C GLY A 7 11.98 34.06 1.53
N ARG A 8 12.48 35.25 1.88
CA ARG A 8 13.06 36.18 0.88
C ARG A 8 14.25 35.52 0.18
N ALA A 9 14.21 35.53 -1.15
CA ALA A 9 15.28 35.03 -2.03
C ALA A 9 15.61 33.54 -1.88
N ARG A 10 14.67 32.69 -1.42
CA ARG A 10 14.88 31.25 -1.27
C ARG A 10 14.15 30.45 -2.33
N ARG A 11 14.86 29.52 -2.98
CA ARG A 11 14.22 28.48 -3.81
C ARG A 11 13.71 27.34 -2.95
N VAL A 12 12.40 27.11 -2.96
CA VAL A 12 11.74 26.11 -2.13
C VAL A 12 11.10 25.03 -3.00
N CYS A 13 11.36 23.76 -2.67
CA CYS A 13 10.67 22.63 -3.29
C CYS A 13 9.59 22.08 -2.36
N VAL A 14 8.34 22.04 -2.82
CA VAL A 14 7.21 21.43 -2.12
C VAL A 14 6.93 20.06 -2.73
N LEU A 15 7.29 19.01 -2.00
CA LEU A 15 7.05 17.62 -2.40
C LEU A 15 5.72 17.16 -1.82
N VAL A 16 4.86 16.57 -2.65
CA VAL A 16 3.52 16.12 -2.21
C VAL A 16 3.28 14.69 -2.65
N SER A 17 2.99 13.80 -1.70
CA SER A 17 2.51 12.47 -2.04
C SER A 17 1.04 12.52 -2.48
N ARG A 18 0.70 11.90 -3.61
CA ARG A 18 -0.69 11.87 -4.11
C ARG A 18 -1.61 10.89 -3.36
N PHE A 19 -1.06 9.94 -2.61
CA PHE A 19 -1.87 9.06 -1.77
C PHE A 19 -2.48 9.86 -0.61
N ASN A 20 -3.76 9.62 -0.30
CA ASN A 20 -4.56 10.43 0.64
C ASN A 20 -4.70 11.92 0.22
N ALA A 21 -4.91 12.17 -1.09
CA ALA A 21 -5.06 13.51 -1.69
C ALA A 21 -6.00 14.46 -0.94
N ILE A 22 -7.11 13.96 -0.39
CA ILE A 22 -8.04 14.76 0.42
C ILE A 22 -7.37 15.46 1.62
N VAL A 23 -6.30 14.89 2.16
CA VAL A 23 -5.46 15.48 3.21
C VAL A 23 -4.26 16.19 2.60
N THR A 24 -3.54 15.54 1.68
CA THR A 24 -2.25 16.07 1.19
C THR A 24 -2.39 17.30 0.30
N ASP A 25 -3.50 17.46 -0.44
CA ASP A 25 -3.79 18.68 -1.19
C ASP A 25 -4.04 19.88 -0.26
N ARG A 26 -4.68 19.65 0.90
CA ARG A 26 -4.88 20.69 1.91
C ARG A 26 -3.60 21.05 2.65
N LEU A 27 -2.73 20.07 2.90
CA LEU A 27 -1.38 20.33 3.40
C LEU A 27 -0.60 21.18 2.41
N ARG A 28 -0.65 20.83 1.12
CA ARG A 28 -0.02 21.61 0.05
C ARG A 28 -0.53 23.04 0.02
N GLN A 29 -1.84 23.24 0.06
CA GLN A 29 -2.44 24.57 0.07
C GLN A 29 -1.93 25.40 1.26
N GLY A 30 -1.97 24.85 2.47
CA GLY A 30 -1.48 25.57 3.65
C GLY A 30 0.02 25.85 3.62
N ALA A 31 0.83 24.95 3.04
CA ALA A 31 2.25 25.20 2.83
C ALA A 31 2.49 26.36 1.85
N HIS A 32 1.79 26.37 0.71
CA HIS A 32 1.89 27.44 -0.30
C HIS A 32 1.46 28.80 0.24
N GLU A 33 0.33 28.86 0.93
CA GLU A 33 -0.15 30.08 1.60
C GLU A 33 0.90 30.57 2.59
N ARG A 34 1.42 29.67 3.45
CA ARG A 34 2.42 30.04 4.43
C ARG A 34 3.73 30.51 3.81
N LEU A 35 4.26 29.82 2.80
CA LEU A 35 5.48 30.23 2.10
C LEU A 35 5.32 31.64 1.49
N THR A 36 4.17 31.90 0.89
CA THR A 36 3.83 33.22 0.33
C THR A 36 3.74 34.29 1.43
N ASP A 37 3.05 34.00 2.53
CA ASP A 37 2.94 34.89 3.70
C ASP A 37 4.31 35.20 4.33
N ARG A 38 5.25 34.24 4.26
CA ARG A 38 6.65 34.42 4.70
C ARG A 38 7.53 35.12 3.68
N GLY A 39 7.00 35.48 2.51
CA GLY A 39 7.67 36.27 1.49
C GLY A 39 8.54 35.46 0.52
N VAL A 40 8.28 34.16 0.33
CA VAL A 40 8.82 33.42 -0.82
C VAL A 40 8.07 33.86 -2.08
N SER A 41 8.77 34.21 -3.15
CA SER A 41 8.12 34.55 -4.42
C SER A 41 7.46 33.31 -5.03
N PRO A 42 6.26 33.41 -5.64
CA PRO A 42 5.60 32.26 -6.25
C PRO A 42 6.45 31.54 -7.32
N GLY A 43 7.30 32.28 -8.06
CA GLY A 43 8.23 31.72 -9.04
C GLY A 43 9.39 30.92 -8.44
N ASP A 44 9.67 31.10 -7.15
CA ASP A 44 10.72 30.38 -6.42
C ASP A 44 10.18 29.14 -5.69
N ILE A 45 8.87 28.85 -5.80
CA ILE A 45 8.22 27.67 -5.23
C ILE A 45 7.96 26.66 -6.34
N GLU A 46 8.69 25.54 -6.36
CA GLU A 46 8.42 24.43 -7.26
C GLU A 46 7.66 23.32 -6.53
N THR A 47 6.57 22.82 -7.11
CA THR A 47 5.80 21.70 -6.54
C THR A 47 5.99 20.43 -7.34
N VAL A 48 6.44 19.36 -6.68
CA VAL A 48 6.63 18.04 -7.30
C VAL A 48 5.71 17.03 -6.64
N THR A 49 4.96 16.29 -7.44
CA THR A 49 4.06 15.23 -6.95
C THR A 49 4.72 13.86 -7.05
N VAL A 50 4.70 13.09 -5.96
CA VAL A 50 5.21 11.71 -5.90
C VAL A 50 4.07 10.70 -5.67
N PRO A 51 4.26 9.40 -5.99
CA PRO A 51 3.20 8.39 -5.84
C PRO A 51 2.70 8.21 -4.40
N GLY A 52 3.60 8.14 -3.42
CA GLY A 52 3.28 7.94 -2.01
C GLY A 52 4.36 8.51 -1.09
N ALA A 53 4.14 8.41 0.22
CA ALA A 53 5.10 8.89 1.22
C ALA A 53 6.46 8.19 1.14
N TRP A 54 6.47 6.93 0.68
CA TRP A 54 7.69 6.14 0.50
C TRP A 54 8.68 6.77 -0.49
N GLU A 55 8.20 7.48 -1.51
CA GLU A 55 9.04 8.11 -2.52
C GLU A 55 9.53 9.52 -2.12
N LEU A 56 9.01 10.10 -1.04
CA LEU A 56 9.40 11.44 -0.59
C LEU A 56 10.91 11.57 -0.32
N PRO A 57 11.61 10.61 0.32
CA PRO A 57 13.06 10.71 0.52
C PRO A 57 13.85 10.84 -0.78
N LEU A 58 13.53 10.02 -1.80
CA LEU A 58 14.24 10.06 -3.07
C LEU A 58 14.00 11.39 -3.78
N ALA A 59 12.76 11.86 -3.80
CA ALA A 59 12.43 13.16 -4.38
C ALA A 59 13.11 14.32 -3.64
N ALA A 60 13.20 14.25 -2.30
CA ALA A 60 13.91 15.24 -1.50
C ALA A 60 15.40 15.28 -1.82
N LYS A 61 16.04 14.12 -1.99
CA LYS A 61 17.44 14.04 -2.40
C LYS A 61 17.67 14.70 -3.76
N ILE A 62 16.83 14.37 -4.75
CA ILE A 62 16.89 14.96 -6.09
C ILE A 62 16.69 16.48 -6.03
N ALA A 63 15.74 16.97 -5.24
CA ALA A 63 15.51 18.40 -5.06
C ALA A 63 16.72 19.10 -4.43
N ALA A 64 17.29 18.56 -3.36
CA ALA A 64 18.47 19.12 -2.71
C ALA A 64 19.66 19.21 -3.69
N GLU A 65 19.91 18.15 -4.46
CA GLU A 65 20.96 18.10 -5.49
C GLU A 65 20.69 19.03 -6.69
N SER A 66 19.43 19.40 -6.91
CA SER A 66 19.00 20.35 -7.96
C SER A 66 19.11 21.83 -7.54
N GLY A 67 19.63 22.10 -6.34
CA GLY A 67 19.91 23.46 -5.87
C GLY A 67 18.75 24.15 -5.16
N PHE A 68 17.76 23.40 -4.65
CA PHE A 68 16.77 23.97 -3.73
C PHE A 68 17.39 24.21 -2.35
N GLU A 69 16.99 25.30 -1.71
CA GLU A 69 17.57 25.76 -0.45
C GLU A 69 16.77 25.35 0.78
N ALA A 70 15.49 25.02 0.57
CA ALA A 70 14.62 24.43 1.55
C ALA A 70 13.63 23.46 0.87
N ILE A 71 13.28 22.39 1.56
CA ILE A 71 12.33 21.39 1.07
C ILE A 71 11.18 21.27 2.06
N VAL A 72 9.96 21.23 1.56
CA VAL A 72 8.76 20.92 2.35
C VAL A 72 8.22 19.59 1.85
N ALA A 73 8.31 18.54 2.67
CA ALA A 73 7.87 17.19 2.32
C ALA A 73 6.51 16.89 2.95
N LEU A 74 5.48 16.75 2.10
CA LEU A 74 4.08 16.61 2.50
C LEU A 74 3.56 15.22 2.17
N GLY A 75 3.02 14.55 3.18
CA GLY A 75 2.42 13.24 3.01
C GLY A 75 1.41 12.92 4.10
N CYS A 76 0.59 11.91 3.85
CA CYS A 76 -0.34 11.40 4.85
C CYS A 76 -0.39 9.88 4.72
N VAL A 77 0.02 9.18 5.77
CA VAL A 77 -0.06 7.73 5.90
C VAL A 77 -1.07 7.46 6.99
N VAL A 78 -2.31 7.14 6.63
CA VAL A 78 -3.37 6.84 7.60
C VAL A 78 -3.19 5.40 8.10
N ARG A 79 -3.37 5.16 9.41
CA ARG A 79 -3.28 3.81 9.97
C ARG A 79 -4.30 2.92 9.27
N GLY A 80 -3.79 1.86 8.67
CA GLY A 80 -4.56 0.74 8.19
C GLY A 80 -4.41 -0.45 9.12
N GLU A 81 -4.92 -1.59 8.68
CA GLU A 81 -4.98 -2.81 9.49
C GLU A 81 -3.64 -3.55 9.58
N THR A 82 -2.64 -3.14 8.79
CA THR A 82 -1.36 -3.86 8.66
C THR A 82 -0.18 -3.02 9.14
N ALA A 83 0.93 -3.71 9.43
CA ALA A 83 2.21 -3.09 9.72
C ALA A 83 2.75 -2.20 8.59
N HIS A 84 2.14 -2.21 7.39
CA HIS A 84 2.52 -1.33 6.29
C HIS A 84 2.51 0.14 6.68
N PHE A 85 1.58 0.55 7.55
CA PHE A 85 1.57 1.90 8.12
C PHE A 85 2.92 2.24 8.73
N GLU A 86 3.38 1.43 9.70
CA GLU A 86 4.66 1.64 10.41
C GLU A 86 5.85 1.58 9.45
N LEU A 87 5.86 0.61 8.52
CA LEU A 87 6.96 0.48 7.57
C LEU A 87 7.07 1.68 6.65
N VAL A 88 5.95 2.21 6.15
CA VAL A 88 5.95 3.32 5.20
C VAL A 88 6.31 4.62 5.87
N TRP A 89 5.62 4.98 6.96
CA TRP A 89 5.87 6.29 7.57
C TRP A 89 7.25 6.34 8.21
N ARG A 90 7.76 5.26 8.82
CA ARG A 90 9.11 5.23 9.40
C ARG A 90 10.17 5.36 8.32
N ALA A 91 10.10 4.56 7.26
CA ALA A 91 11.06 4.64 6.17
C ALA A 91 11.05 6.02 5.49
N ALA A 92 9.86 6.62 5.34
CA ALA A 92 9.73 7.98 4.82
C ALA A 92 10.35 9.02 5.76
N ALA A 93 10.01 9.00 7.06
CA ALA A 93 10.51 9.95 8.05
C ALA A 93 12.03 9.84 8.23
N GLU A 94 12.56 8.61 8.39
CA GLU A 94 13.99 8.33 8.52
C GLU A 94 14.75 8.66 7.23
N GLY A 95 14.17 8.34 6.07
CA GLY A 95 14.76 8.68 4.78
C GLY A 95 14.88 10.19 4.58
N LEU A 96 13.84 10.96 4.92
CA LEU A 96 13.87 12.42 4.86
C LEU A 96 14.87 13.01 5.85
N ALA A 97 14.96 12.44 7.07
CA ALA A 97 15.97 12.82 8.05
C ALA A 97 17.41 12.57 7.54
N ARG A 98 17.63 11.44 6.86
CA ARG A 98 18.92 11.14 6.23
C ARG A 98 19.26 12.13 5.11
N VAL A 99 18.28 12.53 4.30
CA VAL A 99 18.52 13.50 3.21
C VAL A 99 19.01 14.84 3.73
N GLN A 100 18.40 15.39 4.80
CA GLN A 100 18.87 16.65 5.38
C GLN A 100 20.28 16.52 6.01
N GLU A 101 20.61 15.36 6.59
CA GLU A 101 21.96 15.09 7.13
C GLU A 101 23.00 14.99 6.01
N GLU A 102 22.70 14.27 4.93
CA GLU A 102 23.62 14.06 3.80
C GLU A 102 23.86 15.34 2.98
N THR A 103 22.79 16.12 2.75
CA THR A 103 22.83 17.28 1.83
C THR A 103 23.02 18.60 2.55
N GLY A 104 22.74 18.63 3.86
CA GLY A 104 22.64 19.83 4.65
C GLY A 104 21.46 20.74 4.27
N VAL A 105 20.59 20.36 3.33
CA VAL A 105 19.39 21.13 2.96
C VAL A 105 18.26 20.77 3.92
N PRO A 106 17.65 21.75 4.61
CA PRO A 106 16.60 21.48 5.59
C PRO A 106 15.33 20.95 4.94
N VAL A 107 14.73 19.95 5.58
CA VAL A 107 13.48 19.32 5.14
C VAL A 107 12.40 19.53 6.21
N GLY A 108 11.45 20.42 5.95
CA GLY A 108 10.23 20.56 6.75
C GLY A 108 9.30 19.36 6.55
N GLN A 109 9.04 18.60 7.60
CA GLN A 109 8.22 17.39 7.52
C GLN A 109 6.74 17.65 7.83
N GLY A 110 5.94 17.75 6.77
CA GLY A 110 4.48 17.68 6.83
C GLY A 110 3.97 16.27 6.55
N LEU A 111 4.62 15.24 7.12
CA LEU A 111 4.23 13.84 6.99
C LEU A 111 3.30 13.45 8.14
N LEU A 112 2.00 13.42 7.88
CA LEU A 112 1.01 13.03 8.87
C LEU A 112 0.89 11.50 8.98
N THR A 113 0.77 11.02 10.21
CA THR A 113 0.63 9.59 10.55
C THR A 113 -0.64 9.34 11.41
N PRO A 114 -1.83 9.76 10.96
CA PRO A 114 -3.02 9.72 11.81
C PRO A 114 -3.58 8.28 11.95
N GLU A 115 -4.30 8.04 13.04
CA GLU A 115 -5.02 6.79 13.26
C GLU A 115 -6.24 6.64 12.32
N ASN A 116 -6.82 7.76 11.88
CA ASN A 116 -7.98 7.79 10.99
C ASN A 116 -7.99 9.07 10.14
N LEU A 117 -8.90 9.11 9.15
CA LEU A 117 -8.98 10.25 8.22
C LEU A 117 -9.38 11.56 8.93
N GLU A 118 -10.25 11.50 9.94
CA GLU A 118 -10.67 12.66 10.72
C GLU A 118 -9.49 13.38 11.39
N GLN A 119 -8.59 12.61 12.00
CA GLN A 119 -7.36 13.15 12.59
C GLN A 119 -6.43 13.78 11.55
N GLY A 120 -6.39 13.21 10.34
CA GLY A 120 -5.65 13.78 9.21
C GLY A 120 -6.24 15.11 8.77
N MET A 121 -7.56 15.18 8.62
CA MET A 121 -8.32 16.38 8.27
C MET A 121 -8.18 17.49 9.32
N ALA A 122 -8.24 17.14 10.61
CA ALA A 122 -8.08 18.09 11.70
C ALA A 122 -6.71 18.82 11.67
N ARG A 123 -5.68 18.18 11.10
CA ARG A 123 -4.30 18.67 10.98
C ARG A 123 -3.93 19.24 9.62
N SER A 124 -4.86 19.23 8.66
CA SER A 124 -4.64 19.78 7.31
C SER A 124 -5.49 21.01 7.05
N GLY A 125 -5.56 21.92 8.03
CA GLY A 125 -6.40 23.14 7.98
C GLY A 125 -7.71 23.01 8.75
N GLY A 126 -7.84 21.97 9.59
CA GLY A 126 -8.95 21.82 10.53
C GLY A 126 -8.67 22.46 11.89
N VAL A 127 -9.33 21.94 12.92
CA VAL A 127 -9.31 22.52 14.29
C VAL A 127 -7.94 22.52 14.97
N VAL A 128 -6.98 21.71 14.50
CA VAL A 128 -5.61 21.64 15.04
C VAL A 128 -4.65 22.53 14.25
N GLY A 129 -5.11 23.15 13.16
CA GLY A 129 -4.30 23.95 12.24
C GLY A 129 -3.85 23.14 11.02
N ASN A 130 -2.80 23.62 10.35
CA ASN A 130 -2.29 23.02 9.11
C ASN A 130 -0.81 22.63 9.25
N ALA A 131 -0.54 21.34 9.30
CA ALA A 131 0.81 20.79 9.42
C ALA A 131 1.69 21.09 8.20
N GLY A 132 1.11 21.33 7.02
CA GLY A 132 1.84 21.78 5.85
C GLY A 132 2.37 23.20 6.03
N ALA A 133 1.57 24.10 6.60
CA ALA A 133 2.02 25.45 6.98
C ALA A 133 3.13 25.39 8.05
N SER A 134 2.96 24.56 9.08
CA SER A 134 4.01 24.38 10.10
C SER A 134 5.31 23.80 9.53
N ALA A 135 5.21 22.87 8.58
CA ALA A 135 6.37 22.31 7.89
C ALA A 135 7.09 23.36 7.03
N ALA A 136 6.35 24.24 6.36
CA ALA A 136 6.92 25.37 5.63
C ALA A 136 7.68 26.34 6.56
N ASP A 137 7.09 26.69 7.70
CA ASP A 137 7.73 27.54 8.70
C ASP A 137 9.04 26.91 9.20
N ALA A 138 9.02 25.62 9.55
CA ALA A 138 10.21 24.90 10.01
C ALA A 138 11.32 24.83 8.94
N ALA A 139 10.96 24.58 7.68
CA ALA A 139 11.91 24.53 6.58
C ALA A 139 12.63 25.87 6.36
N LEU A 140 11.87 26.98 6.37
CA LEU A 140 12.42 28.32 6.21
C LEU A 140 13.28 28.74 7.41
N GLU A 141 12.81 28.47 8.63
CA GLU A 141 13.55 28.80 9.85
C GLU A 141 14.90 28.08 9.91
N MET A 142 14.92 26.80 9.53
CA MET A 142 16.16 26.02 9.46
C MET A 142 17.08 26.46 8.33
N ALA A 143 16.53 26.92 7.20
CA ALA A 143 17.33 27.47 6.10
C ALA A 143 18.06 28.75 6.54
N GLU A 144 17.35 29.66 7.20
CA GLU A 144 17.93 30.87 7.79
C GLU A 144 18.96 30.54 8.87
N LEU A 145 18.65 29.61 9.77
CA LEU A 145 19.58 29.20 10.83
C LEU A 145 20.87 28.64 10.26
N ARG A 146 20.77 27.77 9.24
CA ARG A 146 21.93 27.19 8.53
C ARG A 146 22.82 28.28 7.93
N GLU A 147 22.23 29.28 7.30
CA GLU A 147 22.96 30.41 6.72
C GLU A 147 23.70 31.21 7.79
N LYS A 148 23.02 31.56 8.91
CA LYS A 148 23.65 32.25 10.04
C LYS A 148 24.77 31.43 10.69
N MET A 149 24.59 30.11 10.83
CA MET A 149 25.63 29.22 11.36
C MET A 149 26.85 29.20 10.44
N ARG A 150 26.63 29.12 9.12
CA ARG A 150 27.72 29.11 8.15
C ARG A 150 28.47 30.45 8.08
N SER A 151 27.76 31.57 8.18
CA SER A 151 28.39 32.90 8.12
C SER A 151 29.16 33.27 9.39
N GLN A 152 28.74 32.78 10.57
CA GLN A 152 29.46 33.01 11.84
C GLN A 152 30.58 32.00 12.12
N LEU A 153 30.54 30.82 11.49
CA LEU A 153 31.57 29.77 11.63
C LEU A 153 32.54 29.72 10.46
N ALA A 154 32.45 30.64 9.49
CA ALA A 154 33.42 30.75 8.41
C ALA A 154 34.79 31.19 8.99
N PRO A 155 35.86 30.37 8.87
CA PRO A 155 37.21 30.85 9.08
C PRO A 155 37.61 31.80 7.93
N ASP A 156 38.49 32.76 8.21
CA ASP A 156 39.13 33.60 7.20
C ASP A 156 39.90 32.74 6.17
N ASP A 157 39.45 32.80 4.90
CA ASP A 157 40.14 32.47 3.64
C ASP A 157 40.49 31.00 3.24
N PRO A 158 40.69 30.73 1.93
CA PRO A 158 40.25 29.50 1.27
C PRO A 158 41.35 28.44 1.14
N VAL A 159 40.94 27.17 1.00
CA VAL A 159 41.81 26.08 0.55
C VAL A 159 41.29 25.50 -0.76
N GLU A 160 42.20 25.39 -1.72
CA GLU A 160 42.03 25.06 -3.13
C GLU A 160 41.42 23.68 -3.44
N ALA A 161 40.92 23.59 -4.67
CA ALA A 161 40.34 22.42 -5.31
C ALA A 161 41.31 21.23 -5.46
N GLY A 162 40.87 20.06 -5.02
CA GLY A 162 41.45 18.76 -5.37
C GLY A 162 40.54 17.97 -6.31
N LYS A 163 41.09 17.54 -7.45
CA LYS A 163 40.46 16.63 -8.44
C LYS A 163 40.64 15.17 -8.00
N ASP A 164 39.62 14.33 -8.19
CA ASP A 164 39.73 12.89 -8.52
C ASP A 164 38.32 12.32 -8.80
N GLN A 165 37.94 12.00 -10.04
CA GLN A 165 38.16 10.76 -10.82
C GLN A 165 37.48 9.49 -10.28
N ASP A 166 36.42 9.12 -11.01
CA ASP A 166 36.05 7.78 -11.51
C ASP A 166 36.00 6.57 -10.55
N ARG A 167 34.81 5.94 -10.49
CA ARG A 167 34.66 4.48 -10.35
C ARG A 167 33.24 4.02 -10.72
N GLY A 168 33.16 3.31 -11.85
CA GLY A 168 31.99 2.60 -12.35
C GLY A 168 31.65 1.26 -11.63
N PRO A 169 30.71 0.45 -12.18
CA PRO A 169 29.65 -0.26 -11.41
C PRO A 169 29.73 -1.80 -11.41
N LYS A 170 28.90 -2.45 -10.57
CA LYS A 170 28.23 -3.81 -10.66
C LYS A 170 28.19 -4.50 -9.28
N ALA A 171 27.28 -5.42 -8.91
CA ALA A 171 26.04 -6.02 -9.43
C ALA A 171 25.41 -6.81 -8.26
N ALA A 172 24.13 -7.21 -8.36
CA ALA A 172 23.72 -8.60 -8.10
C ALA A 172 22.23 -8.83 -8.39
N ARG A 173 21.96 -9.89 -9.17
CA ARG A 173 20.64 -10.40 -9.54
C ARG A 173 20.67 -11.90 -9.26
N ALA A 174 19.66 -12.47 -8.58
CA ALA A 174 19.10 -13.82 -8.75
C ALA A 174 18.20 -14.25 -7.57
N ARG A 175 16.89 -14.42 -7.81
CA ARG A 175 15.94 -15.30 -7.10
C ARG A 175 14.54 -15.10 -7.65
N GLY A 176 14.10 -15.92 -8.60
CA GLY A 176 12.82 -15.71 -9.27
C GLY A 176 12.20 -17.00 -9.78
N THR A 177 11.28 -17.55 -8.97
CA THR A 177 10.11 -18.37 -9.38
C THR A 177 9.22 -18.63 -8.15
N ARG A 178 9.80 -18.98 -6.99
CA ARG A 178 9.05 -19.22 -5.73
C ARG A 178 8.33 -17.97 -5.17
N HIS A 179 8.92 -16.78 -5.28
CA HIS A 179 8.31 -15.54 -4.78
C HIS A 179 7.17 -15.00 -5.65
N ALA A 180 6.93 -15.58 -6.84
CA ALA A 180 5.90 -15.07 -7.73
C ALA A 180 4.49 -15.51 -7.36
N HIS A 181 4.32 -16.79 -6.99
CA HIS A 181 3.03 -17.33 -6.61
C HIS A 181 2.57 -16.84 -5.23
N SER A 182 3.47 -16.68 -4.25
CA SER A 182 3.09 -16.08 -2.95
C SER A 182 2.61 -14.62 -3.09
N ARG A 183 3.17 -13.85 -4.03
CA ARG A 183 2.69 -12.48 -4.33
C ARG A 183 1.38 -12.47 -5.12
N ALA A 184 1.16 -13.45 -5.99
CA ALA A 184 -0.11 -13.62 -6.69
C ALA A 184 -1.26 -13.97 -5.72
N ARG A 185 -1.03 -14.88 -4.76
CA ARG A 185 -2.01 -15.21 -3.71
C ARG A 185 -2.37 -14.02 -2.81
N SER A 186 -1.38 -13.18 -2.51
CA SER A 186 -1.61 -11.90 -1.81
C SER A 186 -2.56 -10.97 -2.59
N TRP A 187 -2.44 -10.91 -3.92
CA TRP A 187 -3.36 -10.13 -4.75
C TRP A 187 -4.75 -10.76 -4.80
N ALA A 188 -4.84 -12.08 -4.92
CA ALA A 188 -6.12 -12.79 -4.90
C ALA A 188 -6.87 -12.53 -3.58
N LEU A 189 -6.17 -12.60 -2.43
CA LEU A 189 -6.74 -12.30 -1.12
C LEU A 189 -7.26 -10.86 -1.02
N GLN A 190 -6.49 -9.87 -1.47
CA GLN A 190 -6.90 -8.46 -1.40
C GLN A 190 -8.12 -8.16 -2.27
N ILE A 191 -8.21 -8.77 -3.45
CA ILE A 191 -9.35 -8.62 -4.35
C ILE A 191 -10.59 -9.30 -3.77
N LEU A 192 -10.44 -10.53 -3.26
CA LEU A 192 -11.52 -11.28 -2.63
C LEU A 192 -12.06 -10.56 -1.38
N TYR A 193 -11.17 -9.95 -0.58
CA TYR A 193 -11.54 -9.12 0.57
C TYR A 193 -12.29 -7.85 0.17
N ALA A 194 -11.80 -7.10 -0.81
CA ALA A 194 -12.48 -5.89 -1.31
C ALA A 194 -13.85 -6.21 -1.92
N TRP A 195 -13.98 -7.34 -2.60
CA TRP A 195 -15.24 -7.82 -3.15
C TRP A 195 -16.25 -8.18 -2.06
N ASP A 196 -15.83 -8.93 -1.02
CA ASP A 196 -16.66 -9.26 0.15
C ASP A 196 -17.12 -8.00 0.89
N LEU A 197 -16.23 -7.04 1.15
CA LEU A 197 -16.55 -5.78 1.83
C LEU A 197 -17.53 -4.89 1.04
N SER A 198 -17.50 -4.98 -0.28
CA SER A 198 -18.38 -4.19 -1.16
C SER A 198 -19.79 -4.77 -1.27
N GLY A 199 -20.11 -5.84 -0.52
CA GLY A 199 -21.39 -6.54 -0.63
C GLY A 199 -21.54 -7.34 -1.93
N ARG A 200 -20.42 -7.72 -2.58
CA ARG A 200 -20.38 -8.53 -3.81
C ARG A 200 -21.22 -7.96 -4.97
N PRO A 201 -20.94 -6.71 -5.42
CA PRO A 201 -21.82 -5.97 -6.33
C PRO A 201 -21.82 -6.50 -7.78
N ALA A 202 -20.87 -7.36 -8.13
CA ALA A 202 -20.71 -7.98 -9.44
C ALA A 202 -20.07 -9.37 -9.27
N ASN A 203 -19.94 -10.14 -10.33
CA ASN A 203 -19.17 -11.38 -10.32
C ASN A 203 -17.67 -11.09 -10.00
N LEU A 204 -17.00 -12.01 -9.29
CA LEU A 204 -15.67 -11.78 -8.72
C LEU A 204 -14.62 -11.57 -9.80
N THR A 205 -14.70 -12.30 -10.91
CA THR A 205 -13.76 -12.16 -12.03
C THR A 205 -13.86 -10.78 -12.70
N GLU A 206 -15.06 -10.24 -12.90
CA GLU A 206 -15.26 -8.90 -13.45
C GLU A 206 -14.76 -7.82 -12.50
N PHE A 207 -15.10 -7.96 -11.21
CA PHE A 207 -14.58 -7.07 -10.16
C PHE A 207 -13.04 -7.09 -10.14
N ALA A 208 -12.44 -8.28 -10.23
CA ALA A 208 -10.99 -8.46 -10.30
C ALA A 208 -10.39 -7.78 -11.52
N ARG A 209 -10.96 -7.94 -12.73
CA ARG A 209 -10.44 -7.28 -13.94
C ARG A 209 -10.40 -5.77 -13.80
N ARG A 210 -11.45 -5.18 -13.21
CA ARG A 210 -11.50 -3.73 -12.93
C ARG A 210 -10.46 -3.33 -11.90
N GLU A 211 -10.35 -4.02 -10.79
CA GLU A 211 -9.33 -3.72 -9.77
C GLU A 211 -7.89 -3.87 -10.31
N LEU A 212 -7.65 -4.92 -11.11
CA LEU A 212 -6.34 -5.20 -11.72
C LEU A 212 -5.98 -4.23 -12.85
N SER A 213 -6.94 -3.54 -13.47
CA SER A 213 -6.68 -2.52 -14.49
C SER A 213 -6.24 -1.20 -13.87
N PHE A 214 -6.80 -0.82 -12.72
CA PHE A 214 -6.42 0.38 -11.98
C PHE A 214 -5.10 0.22 -11.20
N ARG A 215 -4.70 -1.01 -10.86
CA ARG A 215 -3.48 -1.30 -10.09
C ARG A 215 -2.28 -1.59 -11.01
N ARG A 216 -1.13 -0.96 -10.75
CA ARG A 216 0.17 -1.25 -11.43
C ARG A 216 0.75 -2.60 -10.98
N ILE A 217 0.10 -3.70 -11.36
CA ILE A 217 0.54 -5.07 -11.07
C ILE A 217 1.40 -5.57 -12.23
N SER A 218 2.58 -6.08 -11.89
CA SER A 218 3.50 -6.71 -12.85
C SER A 218 2.79 -7.87 -13.57
N ALA A 219 2.93 -7.92 -14.89
CA ALA A 219 2.32 -8.96 -15.74
C ALA A 219 2.61 -10.39 -15.26
N ARG A 220 3.75 -10.60 -14.58
CA ARG A 220 4.17 -11.91 -14.06
C ARG A 220 3.26 -12.50 -12.97
N TYR A 221 2.40 -11.70 -12.32
CA TYR A 221 1.54 -12.16 -11.23
C TYR A 221 0.08 -12.36 -11.64
N ARG A 222 -0.34 -11.76 -12.76
CA ARG A 222 -1.74 -11.75 -13.20
C ARG A 222 -2.29 -13.15 -13.47
N PRO A 223 -1.60 -14.05 -14.19
CA PRO A 223 -2.16 -15.35 -14.57
C PRO A 223 -2.56 -16.21 -13.36
N HIS A 224 -1.69 -16.34 -12.36
CA HIS A 224 -1.98 -17.11 -11.14
C HIS A 224 -3.07 -16.45 -10.28
N THR A 225 -3.03 -15.11 -10.17
CA THR A 225 -4.03 -14.35 -9.41
C THR A 225 -5.43 -14.54 -10.00
N GLU A 226 -5.57 -14.36 -11.31
CA GLU A 226 -6.85 -14.51 -12.01
C GLU A 226 -7.34 -15.96 -11.99
N ARG A 227 -6.43 -16.93 -12.05
CA ARG A 227 -6.77 -18.36 -11.97
C ARG A 227 -7.35 -18.72 -10.61
N VAL A 228 -6.69 -18.33 -9.52
CA VAL A 228 -7.18 -18.58 -8.16
C VAL A 228 -8.53 -17.90 -7.93
N LEU A 229 -8.67 -16.62 -8.33
CA LEU A 229 -9.93 -15.88 -8.15
C LEU A 229 -11.09 -16.52 -8.91
N ARG A 230 -10.86 -16.92 -10.16
CA ARG A 230 -11.87 -17.63 -10.95
C ARG A 230 -12.26 -18.95 -10.30
N LEU A 231 -11.29 -19.71 -9.81
CA LEU A 231 -11.55 -21.00 -9.18
C LEU A 231 -12.34 -20.84 -7.87
N VAL A 232 -12.02 -19.82 -7.07
CA VAL A 232 -12.80 -19.45 -5.88
C VAL A 232 -14.22 -19.08 -6.26
N GLU A 233 -14.42 -18.29 -7.31
CA GLU A 233 -15.76 -17.93 -7.81
C GLU A 233 -16.57 -19.15 -8.25
N GLU A 234 -15.98 -20.02 -9.06
CA GLU A 234 -16.63 -21.23 -9.59
C GLU A 234 -16.94 -22.29 -8.52
N ARG A 235 -16.28 -22.21 -7.36
CA ARG A 235 -16.36 -23.23 -6.29
C ARG A 235 -16.83 -22.65 -4.95
N LEU A 236 -17.25 -21.39 -4.91
CA LEU A 236 -17.53 -20.67 -3.67
C LEU A 236 -18.51 -21.42 -2.76
N ASP A 237 -19.62 -21.90 -3.32
CA ASP A 237 -20.64 -22.65 -2.57
C ASP A 237 -20.16 -24.02 -2.08
N GLN A 238 -19.23 -24.67 -2.80
CA GLN A 238 -18.64 -25.93 -2.36
C GLN A 238 -17.62 -25.69 -1.25
N ILE A 239 -16.79 -24.66 -1.41
CA ILE A 239 -15.81 -24.23 -0.43
C ILE A 239 -16.49 -23.83 0.89
N ASP A 240 -17.52 -22.97 0.84
CA ASP A 240 -18.22 -22.50 2.03
C ASP A 240 -18.95 -23.65 2.74
N ARG A 241 -19.54 -24.60 2.00
CA ARG A 241 -20.12 -25.83 2.58
C ARG A 241 -19.06 -26.69 3.28
N ILE A 242 -17.89 -26.90 2.68
CA ILE A 242 -16.80 -27.66 3.33
C ILE A 242 -16.38 -26.92 4.61
N LEU A 243 -16.22 -25.60 4.52
CA LEU A 243 -15.81 -24.75 5.63
C LEU A 243 -16.77 -24.84 6.82
N GLU A 244 -18.08 -24.74 6.60
CA GLU A 244 -19.10 -24.91 7.64
C GLU A 244 -19.03 -26.27 8.31
N GLN A 245 -18.73 -27.32 7.54
CA GLN A 245 -18.69 -28.68 8.08
C GLN A 245 -17.40 -29.00 8.85
N VAL A 246 -16.31 -28.26 8.62
CA VAL A 246 -15.03 -28.47 9.33
C VAL A 246 -14.78 -27.46 10.45
N ALA A 247 -15.48 -26.32 10.44
CA ALA A 247 -15.41 -25.34 11.50
C ALA A 247 -16.52 -25.61 12.53
N ASP A 248 -16.21 -26.30 13.63
CA ASP A 248 -17.11 -26.74 14.72
C ASP A 248 -18.26 -25.76 15.06
N ASN A 249 -19.36 -25.79 14.30
CA ASN A 249 -20.50 -24.86 14.38
C ASN A 249 -20.14 -23.36 14.36
N TRP A 250 -19.02 -23.00 13.73
CA TRP A 250 -18.67 -21.59 13.56
C TRP A 250 -19.42 -21.00 12.36
N ARG A 251 -20.35 -20.07 12.62
CA ARG A 251 -21.02 -19.32 11.56
C ARG A 251 -20.01 -18.53 10.73
N ILE A 252 -19.99 -18.76 9.41
CA ILE A 252 -19.06 -18.11 8.46
C ILE A 252 -19.13 -16.57 8.58
N GLU A 253 -20.29 -16.03 8.91
CA GLU A 253 -20.52 -14.58 9.10
C GLU A 253 -19.80 -14.01 10.32
N ARG A 254 -19.47 -14.87 11.31
CA ARG A 254 -18.68 -14.51 12.49
C ARG A 254 -17.18 -14.72 12.29
N MET A 255 -16.78 -15.31 11.17
CA MET A 255 -15.37 -15.49 10.82
C MET A 255 -14.81 -14.18 10.26
N GLY A 256 -13.60 -13.80 10.71
CA GLY A 256 -12.89 -12.66 10.14
C GLY A 256 -12.78 -12.81 8.62
N ALA A 257 -13.11 -11.74 7.88
CA ALA A 257 -13.18 -11.81 6.43
C ALA A 257 -11.85 -12.20 5.78
N ILE A 258 -10.72 -11.87 6.41
CA ILE A 258 -9.40 -12.33 5.98
C ILE A 258 -9.25 -13.84 6.16
N ASP A 259 -9.52 -14.39 7.35
CA ASP A 259 -9.38 -15.83 7.62
C ASP A 259 -10.25 -16.66 6.68
N ARG A 260 -11.51 -16.25 6.52
CA ARG A 260 -12.45 -16.87 5.59
C ARG A 260 -11.91 -16.87 4.16
N ASN A 261 -11.39 -15.74 3.68
CA ASN A 261 -10.90 -15.61 2.32
C ASN A 261 -9.57 -16.33 2.08
N VAL A 262 -8.71 -16.41 3.09
CA VAL A 262 -7.49 -17.24 3.06
C VAL A 262 -7.87 -18.71 2.99
N ILE A 263 -8.83 -19.17 3.78
CA ILE A 263 -9.31 -20.55 3.74
C ILE A 263 -9.94 -20.85 2.38
N ARG A 264 -10.73 -19.93 1.80
CA ARG A 264 -11.29 -20.10 0.46
C ARG A 264 -10.22 -20.28 -0.61
N ILE A 265 -9.17 -19.47 -0.58
CA ILE A 265 -8.02 -19.60 -1.49
C ILE A 265 -7.30 -20.94 -1.26
N GLY A 266 -7.04 -21.28 0.01
CA GLY A 266 -6.35 -22.52 0.38
C GLY A 266 -7.13 -23.76 -0.06
N MET A 267 -8.44 -23.79 0.14
CA MET A 267 -9.32 -24.88 -0.31
C MET A 267 -9.41 -24.94 -1.83
N ALA A 268 -9.52 -23.79 -2.51
CA ALA A 268 -9.54 -23.72 -3.97
C ALA A 268 -8.30 -24.40 -4.56
N GLU A 269 -7.12 -24.07 -4.04
CA GLU A 269 -5.86 -24.66 -4.49
C GLU A 269 -5.70 -26.13 -4.06
N LEU A 270 -6.06 -26.44 -2.80
CA LEU A 270 -5.92 -27.78 -2.22
C LEU A 270 -6.71 -28.85 -2.99
N PHE A 271 -7.90 -28.51 -3.49
CA PHE A 271 -8.82 -29.50 -4.06
C PHE A 271 -8.99 -29.42 -5.57
N TRP A 272 -8.69 -28.28 -6.20
CA TRP A 272 -8.99 -28.08 -7.63
C TRP A 272 -7.84 -27.44 -8.41
N LEU A 273 -6.62 -27.40 -7.85
CA LEU A 273 -5.43 -26.92 -8.55
C LEU A 273 -4.29 -27.93 -8.43
N ASP A 274 -4.33 -28.98 -9.26
CA ASP A 274 -3.39 -30.13 -9.21
C ASP A 274 -1.91 -29.74 -9.34
N GLU A 275 -1.62 -28.59 -9.98
CA GLU A 275 -0.28 -28.03 -10.11
C GLU A 275 0.31 -27.51 -8.77
N VAL A 276 -0.52 -27.36 -7.73
CA VAL A 276 -0.09 -26.95 -6.39
C VAL A 276 -0.13 -28.15 -5.44
N PRO A 277 1.01 -28.63 -4.93
CA PRO A 277 1.02 -29.71 -3.97
C PRO A 277 0.19 -29.38 -2.71
N PRO A 278 -0.59 -30.31 -2.14
CA PRO A 278 -1.45 -30.06 -0.98
C PRO A 278 -0.75 -29.40 0.21
N ALA A 279 0.48 -29.85 0.54
CA ALA A 279 1.27 -29.24 1.60
C ALA A 279 1.63 -27.77 1.29
N VAL A 280 1.92 -27.46 0.03
CA VAL A 280 2.24 -26.10 -0.42
C VAL A 280 1.01 -25.20 -0.38
N ALA A 281 -0.18 -25.70 -0.75
CA ALA A 281 -1.42 -24.93 -0.64
C ALA A 281 -1.72 -24.54 0.82
N ILE A 282 -1.54 -25.49 1.74
CA ILE A 282 -1.72 -25.25 3.19
C ILE A 282 -0.67 -24.26 3.70
N ASP A 283 0.62 -24.51 3.43
CA ASP A 283 1.71 -23.63 3.88
C ASP A 283 1.54 -22.20 3.34
N GLU A 284 1.16 -22.03 2.08
CA GLU A 284 0.92 -20.71 1.49
C GLU A 284 -0.30 -20.02 2.11
N ALA A 285 -1.38 -20.75 2.41
CA ALA A 285 -2.53 -20.20 3.12
C ALA A 285 -2.17 -19.79 4.55
N VAL A 286 -1.38 -20.58 5.28
CA VAL A 286 -0.87 -20.23 6.62
C VAL A 286 0.01 -18.98 6.54
N ASN A 287 0.89 -18.89 5.55
CA ASN A 287 1.72 -17.71 5.29
C ASN A 287 0.91 -16.46 4.90
N LEU A 288 -0.29 -16.62 4.32
CA LEU A 288 -1.22 -15.51 4.08
C LEU A 288 -1.91 -15.11 5.38
N ALA A 289 -2.36 -16.08 6.18
CA ALA A 289 -2.97 -15.84 7.49
C ALA A 289 -2.01 -15.14 8.45
N GLU A 290 -0.72 -15.47 8.41
CA GLU A 290 0.32 -14.80 9.20
C GLU A 290 0.57 -13.37 8.75
N ARG A 291 0.45 -13.10 7.45
CA ARG A 291 0.69 -11.77 6.88
C ARG A 291 -0.48 -10.81 7.00
N TYR A 292 -1.71 -11.31 6.94
CA TYR A 292 -2.92 -10.48 6.83
C TYR A 292 -3.93 -10.71 7.96
N GLY A 293 -3.86 -11.83 8.68
CA GLY A 293 -4.78 -12.18 9.77
C GLY A 293 -4.32 -11.69 11.15
N GLY A 294 -5.08 -12.05 12.18
CA GLY A 294 -4.75 -11.76 13.59
C GLY A 294 -3.84 -12.81 14.22
N LYS A 295 -3.43 -12.60 15.48
CA LYS A 295 -2.48 -13.50 16.20
C LYS A 295 -2.87 -14.98 16.23
N GLY A 296 -4.17 -15.30 16.16
CA GLY A 296 -4.67 -16.68 16.13
C GLY A 296 -4.87 -17.27 14.73
N SER A 297 -4.84 -16.45 13.69
CA SER A 297 -5.20 -16.81 12.32
C SER A 297 -4.34 -17.92 11.71
N PRO A 298 -3.00 -17.93 11.84
CA PRO A 298 -2.17 -18.99 11.23
C PRO A 298 -2.53 -20.38 11.74
N ARG A 299 -2.67 -20.51 13.06
CA ARG A 299 -3.04 -21.79 13.71
C ARG A 299 -4.46 -22.21 13.33
N PHE A 300 -5.39 -21.25 13.27
CA PHE A 300 -6.76 -21.50 12.89
C PHE A 300 -6.88 -21.98 11.44
N VAL A 301 -6.31 -21.24 10.49
CA VAL A 301 -6.30 -21.59 9.06
C VAL A 301 -5.64 -22.95 8.83
N ASN A 302 -4.50 -23.22 9.47
CA ASN A 302 -3.84 -24.52 9.36
C ASN A 302 -4.76 -25.66 9.82
N GLY A 303 -5.40 -25.51 10.99
CA GLY A 303 -6.30 -26.51 11.54
C GLY A 303 -7.49 -26.80 10.64
N ILE A 304 -8.10 -25.76 10.08
CA ILE A 304 -9.23 -25.88 9.16
C ILE A 304 -8.84 -26.56 7.85
N LEU A 305 -7.74 -26.16 7.22
CA LEU A 305 -7.30 -26.75 5.96
C LEU A 305 -6.78 -28.19 6.14
N ASP A 306 -6.17 -28.51 7.28
CA ASP A 306 -5.79 -29.89 7.63
C ASP A 306 -7.03 -30.77 7.83
N ALA A 307 -8.06 -30.26 8.51
CA ALA A 307 -9.34 -30.96 8.68
C ALA A 307 -10.02 -31.20 7.32
N ALA A 308 -10.03 -30.18 6.45
CA ALA A 308 -10.57 -30.28 5.10
C ALA A 308 -9.79 -31.31 4.26
N ARG A 309 -8.45 -31.28 4.29
CA ARG A 309 -7.60 -32.25 3.58
C ARG A 309 -7.88 -33.69 3.99
N LYS A 310 -8.03 -33.95 5.29
CA LYS A 310 -8.33 -35.30 5.83
C LYS A 310 -9.71 -35.81 5.39
N ARG A 311 -10.65 -34.91 5.15
CA ARG A 311 -11.99 -35.24 4.64
C ARG A 311 -12.01 -35.59 3.15
N GLY A 312 -11.10 -34.99 2.39
CA GLY A 312 -11.03 -35.13 0.93
C GLY A 312 -11.99 -34.18 0.20
N SER A 313 -11.74 -33.97 -1.11
CA SER A 313 -12.61 -33.15 -1.96
C SER A 313 -13.99 -33.81 -2.10
N PRO A 314 -15.11 -33.06 -2.06
CA PRO A 314 -16.41 -33.62 -2.40
C PRO A 314 -16.40 -34.10 -3.85
N ALA A 315 -17.05 -35.24 -4.11
CA ALA A 315 -17.27 -35.71 -5.48
C ALA A 315 -17.96 -34.61 -6.30
N ALA A 316 -17.61 -34.51 -7.59
CA ALA A 316 -18.21 -33.56 -8.52
C ALA A 316 -19.74 -33.60 -8.42
N PRO A 317 -20.44 -32.47 -8.57
CA PRO A 317 -21.89 -32.50 -8.67
C PRO A 317 -22.24 -33.44 -9.82
N THR A 318 -23.00 -34.51 -9.52
CA THR A 318 -23.66 -35.32 -10.54
C THR A 318 -24.40 -34.35 -11.44
N ALA A 319 -24.12 -34.42 -12.75
CA ALA A 319 -24.83 -33.66 -13.75
C ALA A 319 -26.33 -33.78 -13.46
N ALA A 320 -26.96 -32.66 -13.11
CA ALA A 320 -28.40 -32.59 -12.99
C ALA A 320 -28.99 -33.14 -14.29
N GLY A 321 -29.89 -34.10 -14.12
CA GLY A 321 -30.34 -35.00 -15.17
C GLY A 321 -30.71 -34.28 -16.45
N SER A 322 -30.36 -34.94 -17.55
CA SER A 322 -31.08 -34.83 -18.80
C SER A 322 -32.58 -34.68 -18.51
N VAL A 323 -33.10 -33.47 -18.75
CA VAL A 323 -34.53 -33.33 -19.00
C VAL A 323 -34.75 -34.09 -20.30
N SER A 324 -35.24 -35.32 -20.15
CA SER A 324 -35.87 -36.10 -21.19
C SER A 324 -37.07 -35.30 -21.68
N THR A 325 -36.90 -34.52 -22.73
CA THR A 325 -38.00 -34.17 -23.62
C THR A 325 -38.24 -35.38 -24.49
N ASP A 326 -39.09 -36.27 -24.01
CA ASP A 326 -39.90 -37.22 -24.77
C ASP A 326 -40.93 -37.80 -23.77
N ASP A 327 -42.17 -37.35 -23.79
CA ASP A 327 -43.16 -38.03 -24.63
C ASP A 327 -44.50 -37.25 -24.68
N ASN A 328 -45.15 -37.47 -25.81
CA ASN A 328 -46.36 -36.90 -26.35
C ASN A 328 -47.64 -37.30 -25.59
N GLY A 329 -48.66 -36.46 -25.79
CA GLY A 329 -49.97 -36.93 -26.23
C GLY A 329 -50.94 -37.28 -25.11
N ASP A 330 -52.07 -36.57 -25.02
CA ASP A 330 -53.20 -36.73 -25.94
C ASP A 330 -54.49 -36.23 -25.26
N GLY A 331 -55.46 -35.81 -26.07
CA GLY A 331 -56.87 -36.01 -25.73
C GLY A 331 -57.69 -34.82 -25.24
N GLY A 332 -58.38 -34.17 -26.18
CA GLY A 332 -59.85 -34.21 -26.14
C GLY A 332 -60.61 -32.96 -25.67
N SER A 333 -60.98 -32.14 -26.65
CA SER A 333 -62.35 -31.68 -26.96
C SER A 333 -63.39 -31.56 -25.83
N ALA A 334 -63.90 -30.34 -25.62
CA ALA A 334 -65.29 -29.92 -25.88
C ALA A 334 -65.46 -28.43 -25.56
#